data_AF-A0A5M5BZH4-F1
#
_entry.id   AF-A0A5M5BZH4-F1
#
_cell.length_a   1.000
_cell.length_b   1.000
_cell.length_c   1.000
_cell.angle_alpha   90.00
_cell.angle_beta   90.00
_cell.angle_gamma   90.00
#
_symmetry.space_group_name_H-M   'P 1'
#
loop_
_entity.id
_entity.type
_entity.pdbx_description
1 polymer ?
#
loop_
_entity_poly.entity_id
_entity_poly.type
_entity_poly.pdbx_seq_one_letter_code
_entity_poly.pdbx_strand_id
1 'polypeptide(L)'
;TDADVENCLIATTWYPADRDYFRGGGFSSNFLSKGGMPVTMMRLNLIKGLGPVLQIAEGWTVEIDPEIHQKLNMRTDPTWPTTWFVPRLCDKPAFKDVYSVMNNWGANHGAISYGHIGQDLITLASMLRIPVCMHNVEEDQMFRPAAWNAFGMDKEGSDYRACATYGPIYK
;
A
#
# COMPACT_ATOMS: atom_id res chain seq x y z
N THR A 1 -8.61 -17.19 -15.87
CA THR A 1 -9.34 -17.97 -16.90
C THR A 1 -10.29 -17.03 -17.63
N ASP A 2 -10.87 -17.42 -18.77
CA ASP A 2 -11.87 -16.58 -19.47
C ASP A 2 -13.07 -16.28 -18.57
N ALA A 3 -13.47 -17.23 -17.71
CA ALA A 3 -14.51 -17.03 -16.72
C ALA A 3 -14.15 -15.95 -15.67
N ASP A 4 -12.88 -15.86 -15.24
CA ASP A 4 -12.45 -14.81 -14.32
C ASP A 4 -12.50 -13.42 -14.97
N VAL A 5 -12.13 -13.34 -16.24
CA VAL A 5 -12.21 -12.08 -17.01
C VAL A 5 -13.67 -11.62 -17.10
N GLU A 6 -14.58 -12.52 -17.47
CA GLU A 6 -16.00 -12.23 -17.56
C GLU A 6 -16.59 -11.78 -16.21
N ASN A 7 -16.23 -12.46 -15.12
CA ASN A 7 -16.68 -12.09 -13.78
C ASN A 7 -16.21 -10.69 -13.35
N CYS A 8 -14.98 -10.30 -13.71
CA CYS A 8 -14.47 -8.95 -13.45
C CYS A 8 -15.25 -7.88 -14.24
N LEU A 9 -15.58 -8.17 -15.51
CA LEU A 9 -16.39 -7.27 -16.35
C LEU A 9 -17.81 -7.12 -15.80
N ILE A 10 -18.46 -8.22 -15.42
CA ILE A 10 -19.82 -8.23 -14.83
C ILE A 10 -19.87 -7.43 -13.52
N ALA A 11 -18.80 -7.49 -12.70
CA ALA A 11 -18.72 -6.76 -11.44
C ALA A 11 -18.47 -5.25 -11.62
N THR A 12 -18.22 -4.78 -12.84
CA THR A 12 -17.84 -3.40 -13.14
C THR A 12 -18.98 -2.67 -13.84
N THR A 13 -19.38 -1.52 -13.29
CA THR A 13 -20.29 -0.57 -13.95
C THR A 13 -19.50 0.63 -14.47
N TRP A 14 -19.78 1.04 -15.71
CA TRP A 14 -19.09 2.16 -16.36
C TRP A 14 -19.92 3.44 -16.26
N TYR A 15 -19.59 4.33 -15.33
CA TYR A 15 -20.31 5.59 -15.13
C TYR A 15 -19.73 6.71 -16.00
N PRO A 16 -20.56 7.58 -16.62
CA PRO A 16 -20.04 8.79 -17.26
C PRO A 16 -19.27 9.66 -16.27
N ALA A 17 -18.12 10.16 -16.70
CA ALA A 17 -17.28 11.02 -15.86
C ALA A 17 -18.02 12.32 -15.48
N ASP A 18 -17.82 12.77 -14.24
CA ASP A 18 -18.30 14.08 -13.79
C ASP A 18 -17.68 15.18 -14.65
N ARG A 19 -18.52 15.95 -15.36
CA ARG A 19 -18.06 16.98 -16.30
C ARG A 19 -17.57 18.25 -15.63
N ASP A 20 -17.85 18.44 -14.33
CA ASP A 20 -17.30 19.55 -13.56
C ASP A 20 -15.79 19.36 -13.34
N TYR A 21 -15.34 18.10 -13.20
CA TYR A 21 -13.92 17.73 -13.15
C TYR A 21 -13.34 17.37 -14.53
N PHE A 22 -14.05 16.57 -15.33
CA PHE A 22 -13.58 16.01 -16.60
C PHE A 22 -14.39 16.57 -17.77
N ARG A 23 -14.08 17.82 -18.18
CA ARG A 23 -14.83 18.54 -19.24
C ARG A 23 -14.91 17.80 -20.57
N GLY A 24 -13.92 16.96 -20.88
CA GLY A 24 -13.89 16.13 -22.09
C GLY A 24 -14.78 14.87 -22.03
N GLY A 25 -15.40 14.59 -20.89
CA GLY A 25 -16.11 13.34 -20.64
C GLY A 25 -15.17 12.16 -20.38
N GLY A 26 -15.70 10.95 -20.53
CA GLY A 26 -15.04 9.68 -20.20
C GLY A 26 -15.98 8.75 -19.45
N PHE A 27 -15.51 7.55 -19.11
CA PHE A 27 -16.22 6.60 -18.26
C PHE A 27 -15.31 6.08 -17.15
N SER A 28 -15.75 6.20 -15.89
CA SER A 28 -15.08 5.60 -14.75
C SER A 28 -15.52 4.15 -14.57
N SER A 29 -14.58 3.27 -14.22
CA SER A 29 -14.84 1.88 -13.87
C SER A 29 -15.19 1.76 -12.39
N ASN A 30 -16.47 1.67 -12.06
CA ASN A 30 -16.94 1.47 -10.69
C ASN A 30 -17.09 -0.02 -10.39
N PHE A 31 -16.48 -0.46 -9.30
CA PHE A 31 -16.67 -1.77 -8.70
C PHE A 31 -16.39 -1.69 -7.20
N LEU A 32 -16.84 -2.69 -6.46
CA LEU A 32 -16.52 -2.86 -5.04
C LEU A 32 -15.64 -4.11 -4.88
N SER A 33 -14.42 -3.93 -4.41
CA SER A 33 -13.53 -5.06 -4.11
C SER A 33 -14.15 -5.97 -3.05
N LYS A 34 -14.11 -7.28 -3.28
CA LYS A 34 -14.60 -8.29 -2.31
C LYS A 34 -13.80 -8.22 -1.00
N GLY A 35 -14.47 -8.42 0.13
CA GLY A 35 -13.85 -8.51 1.45
C GLY A 35 -13.08 -9.82 1.67
N GLY A 36 -12.22 -9.84 2.69
CA GLY A 36 -11.45 -11.00 3.13
C GLY A 36 -10.16 -11.25 2.33
N MET A 37 -9.86 -10.44 1.32
CA MET A 37 -8.66 -10.62 0.50
C MET A 37 -7.43 -10.08 1.24
N PRO A 38 -6.37 -10.89 1.47
CA PRO A 38 -5.11 -10.37 1.98
C PRO A 38 -4.50 -9.43 0.93
N VAL A 39 -4.07 -8.25 1.37
CA VAL A 39 -3.49 -7.24 0.49
C VAL A 39 -2.34 -6.51 1.17
N THR A 40 -1.44 -5.98 0.35
CA THR A 40 -0.34 -5.12 0.77
C THR A 40 -0.49 -3.76 0.10
N MET A 41 -0.70 -2.71 0.89
CA MET A 41 -0.61 -1.34 0.40
C MET A 41 0.84 -0.86 0.50
N MET A 42 1.37 -0.26 -0.56
CA MET A 42 2.75 0.22 -0.62
C MET A 42 2.87 1.59 -1.28
N ARG A 43 3.90 2.34 -0.90
CA ARG A 43 4.18 3.65 -1.49
C ARG A 43 5.66 3.98 -1.44
N LEU A 44 6.21 4.36 -2.60
CA LEU A 44 7.52 5.01 -2.70
C LEU A 44 7.36 6.53 -2.61
N ASN A 45 8.18 7.19 -1.79
CA ASN A 45 8.26 8.64 -1.72
C ASN A 45 9.71 9.10 -1.89
N LEU A 46 9.91 10.28 -2.49
CA LEU A 46 11.22 10.91 -2.63
C LEU A 46 11.36 12.02 -1.60
N ILE A 47 12.31 11.89 -0.68
CA ILE A 47 12.56 12.85 0.39
C ILE A 47 13.85 13.61 0.09
N LYS A 48 13.77 14.95 0.02
CA LYS A 48 14.93 15.80 -0.24
C LYS A 48 15.98 15.60 0.87
N GLY A 49 17.22 15.30 0.47
CA GLY A 49 18.35 15.07 1.39
C GLY A 49 18.47 13.63 1.90
N LEU A 50 17.50 12.77 1.63
CA LEU A 50 17.51 11.35 2.00
C LEU A 50 17.45 10.42 0.76
N GLY A 51 16.62 10.76 -0.22
CA GLY A 51 16.38 9.94 -1.41
C GLY A 51 15.06 9.17 -1.34
N PRO A 52 14.92 8.04 -2.07
CA PRO A 52 13.72 7.22 -2.05
C PRO A 52 13.54 6.52 -0.69
N VAL A 53 12.30 6.45 -0.21
CA VAL A 53 11.89 5.65 0.95
C VAL A 53 10.64 4.84 0.59
N LEU A 54 10.49 3.65 1.17
CA LEU A 54 9.35 2.76 0.95
C LEU A 54 8.49 2.63 2.21
N GLN A 55 7.17 2.76 2.05
CA GLN A 55 6.16 2.45 3.07
C GLN A 55 5.38 1.21 2.66
N ILE A 56 5.08 0.34 3.63
CA ILE A 56 4.38 -0.94 3.45
C ILE A 56 3.35 -1.08 4.56
N ALA A 57 2.12 -1.42 4.23
CA ALA A 57 1.07 -1.77 5.19
C ALA A 57 0.33 -3.01 4.69
N GLU A 58 0.59 -4.15 5.31
CA GLU A 58 -0.18 -5.37 5.11
C GLU A 58 -1.52 -5.30 5.84
N GLY A 59 -2.55 -5.90 5.26
CA GLY A 59 -3.88 -5.95 5.85
C GLY A 59 -4.85 -6.74 4.99
N TRP A 60 -6.13 -6.44 5.11
CA TRP A 60 -7.17 -7.14 4.37
C TRP A 60 -8.15 -6.16 3.77
N THR A 61 -8.71 -6.53 2.61
CA THR A 61 -9.97 -5.94 2.20
C THR A 61 -11.06 -6.40 3.16
N VAL A 62 -12.05 -5.56 3.41
CA VAL A 62 -13.18 -5.91 4.28
C VAL A 62 -14.50 -5.68 3.57
N GLU A 63 -15.46 -6.52 3.89
CA GLU A 63 -16.85 -6.28 3.56
C GLU A 63 -17.50 -5.60 4.76
N ILE A 64 -18.25 -4.54 4.49
CA ILE A 64 -19.02 -3.82 5.50
C ILE A 64 -20.50 -3.95 5.16
N ASP A 65 -21.36 -3.74 6.16
CA ASP A 65 -22.80 -3.77 5.97
C ASP A 65 -23.23 -2.94 4.74
N PRO A 66 -24.06 -3.48 3.83
CA PRO A 66 -24.44 -2.79 2.60
C PRO A 66 -25.06 -1.41 2.81
N GLU A 67 -25.82 -1.20 3.88
CA GLU A 67 -26.41 0.09 4.22
C GLU A 67 -25.32 1.08 4.64
N ILE A 68 -24.33 0.62 5.41
CA ILE A 68 -23.16 1.44 5.78
C ILE A 68 -22.34 1.79 4.52
N HIS A 69 -22.03 0.82 3.68
CA HIS A 69 -21.33 1.06 2.42
C HIS A 69 -22.05 2.11 1.58
N GLN A 70 -23.37 1.95 1.37
CA GLN A 70 -24.15 2.87 0.56
C GLN A 70 -24.08 4.31 1.13
N LYS A 71 -24.25 4.48 2.43
CA LYS A 71 -24.18 5.81 3.08
C LYS A 71 -22.82 6.48 2.92
N LEU A 72 -21.73 5.71 3.05
CA LEU A 72 -20.37 6.25 2.89
C LEU A 72 -20.05 6.54 1.42
N ASN A 73 -20.34 5.59 0.53
CA ASN A 73 -20.06 5.68 -0.90
C ASN A 73 -20.75 6.89 -1.55
N MET A 74 -22.03 7.11 -1.25
CA MET A 74 -22.80 8.25 -1.76
C MET A 74 -22.28 9.61 -1.27
N ARG A 75 -21.49 9.65 -0.20
CA ARG A 75 -20.91 10.87 0.37
C ARG A 75 -19.45 11.10 -0.02
N THR A 76 -18.84 10.19 -0.78
CA THR A 76 -17.45 10.29 -1.24
C THR A 76 -17.42 10.48 -2.75
N ASP A 77 -17.47 9.41 -3.53
CA ASP A 77 -17.67 9.46 -4.97
C ASP A 77 -18.28 8.12 -5.43
N PRO A 78 -19.60 8.08 -5.70
CA PRO A 78 -20.27 6.83 -6.05
C PRO A 78 -19.96 6.34 -7.47
N THR A 79 -19.23 7.12 -8.27
CA THR A 79 -18.86 6.76 -9.65
C THR A 79 -17.48 6.10 -9.74
N TRP A 80 -16.71 6.09 -8.65
CA TRP A 80 -15.34 5.57 -8.60
C TRP A 80 -15.27 4.19 -7.92
N PRO A 81 -14.25 3.37 -8.19
CA PRO A 81 -14.12 2.07 -7.56
C PRO A 81 -13.77 2.20 -6.07
N THR A 82 -14.30 1.31 -5.24
CA THR A 82 -14.08 1.32 -3.78
C THR A 82 -13.39 0.03 -3.32
N THR A 83 -12.45 0.19 -2.40
CA THR A 83 -11.85 -0.90 -1.62
C THR A 83 -11.81 -0.47 -0.16
N TRP A 84 -12.54 -1.17 0.70
CA TRP A 84 -12.42 -0.98 2.14
C TRP A 84 -11.23 -1.79 2.65
N PHE A 85 -10.29 -1.12 3.32
CA PHE A 85 -9.03 -1.72 3.76
C PHE A 85 -8.86 -1.57 5.27
N VAL A 86 -8.41 -2.64 5.92
CA VAL A 86 -8.02 -2.63 7.33
C VAL A 86 -6.58 -3.11 7.45
N PRO A 87 -5.63 -2.26 7.92
CA PRO A 87 -4.26 -2.67 8.13
C PRO A 87 -4.13 -3.60 9.34
N ARG A 88 -3.19 -4.53 9.28
CA ARG A 88 -2.74 -5.28 10.47
C ARG A 88 -2.05 -4.30 11.42
N LEU A 89 -2.53 -4.22 12.66
CA LEU A 89 -1.92 -3.41 13.71
C LEU A 89 -0.80 -4.19 14.40
N CYS A 90 0.16 -3.47 14.97
CA CYS A 90 1.25 -4.04 15.76
C CYS A 90 1.82 -2.99 16.73
N ASP A 91 2.78 -3.39 17.56
CA ASP A 91 3.34 -2.55 18.63
C ASP A 91 4.28 -1.43 18.13
N LYS A 92 4.21 -1.06 16.84
CA LYS A 92 4.94 0.06 16.26
C LYS A 92 4.08 1.33 16.28
N PRO A 93 4.65 2.53 16.55
CA PRO A 93 3.88 3.77 16.64
C PRO A 93 3.01 4.08 15.42
N ALA A 94 3.48 3.77 14.21
CA ALA A 94 2.74 4.00 12.96
C ALA A 94 1.59 2.99 12.73
N PHE A 95 1.53 1.91 13.51
CA PHE A 95 0.56 0.82 13.40
C PHE A 95 -0.20 0.56 14.71
N LYS A 96 -0.16 1.50 15.67
CA LYS A 96 -0.88 1.38 16.95
C LYS A 96 -2.42 1.40 16.78
N ASP A 97 -2.90 2.09 15.76
CA ASP A 97 -4.31 2.20 15.38
C ASP A 97 -4.42 2.55 13.88
N VAL A 98 -5.61 2.34 13.30
CA VAL A 98 -5.85 2.57 11.85
C VAL A 98 -5.64 4.04 11.48
N TYR A 99 -5.96 4.96 12.40
CA TYR A 99 -5.70 6.38 12.21
C TYR A 99 -4.20 6.65 12.03
N SER A 100 -3.35 6.04 12.84
CA SER A 100 -1.90 6.23 12.79
C SER A 100 -1.32 5.74 11.48
N VAL A 101 -1.86 4.65 10.92
CA VAL A 101 -1.44 4.18 9.59
C VAL A 101 -1.73 5.24 8.53
N MET A 102 -2.94 5.81 8.52
CA MET A 102 -3.32 6.87 7.60
C MET A 102 -2.50 8.16 7.83
N ASN A 103 -2.34 8.58 9.08
CA ASN A 103 -1.65 9.81 9.45
C ASN A 103 -0.15 9.78 9.13
N ASN A 104 0.46 8.60 9.10
CA ASN A 104 1.88 8.44 8.73
C ASN A 104 2.07 8.13 7.24
N TRP A 105 1.00 7.95 6.45
CA TRP A 105 1.12 7.70 5.01
C TRP A 105 1.62 8.95 4.27
N GLY A 106 2.72 8.83 3.53
CA GLY A 106 3.47 9.97 3.00
C GLY A 106 2.93 10.61 1.73
N ALA A 107 1.76 10.17 1.24
CA ALA A 107 1.15 10.67 0.01
C ALA A 107 -0.38 10.48 -0.01
N ASN A 108 -1.06 11.08 -0.98
CA ASN A 108 -2.50 10.88 -1.20
C ASN A 108 -2.84 9.60 -1.99
N HIS A 109 -1.85 8.92 -2.58
CA HIS A 109 -2.03 7.65 -3.29
C HIS A 109 -1.28 6.50 -2.60
N GLY A 110 -1.74 5.28 -2.83
CA GLY A 110 -1.04 4.03 -2.54
C GLY A 110 -1.22 3.04 -3.69
N ALA A 111 -0.33 2.06 -3.79
CA ALA A 111 -0.49 0.91 -4.68
C ALA A 111 -0.89 -0.31 -3.85
N ILE A 112 -1.89 -1.06 -4.29
CA ILE A 112 -2.39 -2.25 -3.58
C ILE A 112 -2.06 -3.49 -4.40
N SER A 113 -1.37 -4.45 -3.79
CA SER A 113 -1.16 -5.79 -4.34
C SER A 113 -2.01 -6.80 -3.58
N TYR A 114 -2.52 -7.81 -4.29
CA TYR A 114 -3.00 -9.04 -3.66
C TYR A 114 -1.86 -9.75 -2.91
N GLY A 115 -2.19 -10.35 -1.77
CA GLY A 115 -1.26 -11.07 -0.90
C GLY A 115 -0.58 -10.18 0.16
N HIS A 116 0.00 -10.85 1.15
CA HIS A 116 0.94 -10.27 2.13
C HIS A 116 2.35 -10.46 1.59
N ILE A 117 2.82 -9.47 0.84
CA ILE A 117 4.09 -9.50 0.10
C ILE A 117 5.12 -8.52 0.69
N GLY A 118 4.92 -8.06 1.92
CA GLY A 118 5.77 -7.08 2.57
C GLY A 118 7.21 -7.56 2.72
N GLN A 119 7.43 -8.84 3.02
CA GLN A 119 8.77 -9.43 3.09
C GLN A 119 9.52 -9.38 1.74
N ASP A 120 8.80 -9.58 0.64
CA ASP A 120 9.36 -9.56 -0.72
C ASP A 120 9.76 -8.13 -1.09
N LEU A 121 8.92 -7.17 -0.73
CA LEU A 121 9.18 -5.74 -0.92
C LEU A 121 10.36 -5.25 -0.06
N ILE A 122 10.49 -5.70 1.20
CA ILE A 122 11.63 -5.38 2.07
C ILE A 122 12.93 -5.94 1.46
N THR A 123 12.89 -7.19 0.99
CA THR A 123 14.03 -7.83 0.34
C THR A 123 14.45 -7.04 -0.91
N LEU A 124 13.49 -6.73 -1.80
CA LEU A 124 13.71 -5.95 -3.01
C LEU A 124 14.24 -4.55 -2.69
N ALA A 125 13.66 -3.85 -1.71
CA ALA A 125 14.10 -2.52 -1.30
C ALA A 125 15.55 -2.52 -0.82
N SER A 126 15.96 -3.54 -0.04
CA SER A 126 17.35 -3.69 0.40
C SER A 126 18.32 -3.92 -0.77
N MET A 127 17.92 -4.71 -1.78
CA MET A 127 18.69 -4.88 -3.01
C MET A 127 18.85 -3.56 -3.75
N LEU A 128 17.83 -2.70 -3.75
CA LEU A 128 17.84 -1.39 -4.39
C LEU A 128 18.43 -0.27 -3.52
N ARG A 129 18.79 -0.57 -2.27
CA ARG A 129 19.28 0.38 -1.26
C ARG A 129 18.26 1.50 -0.99
N ILE A 130 16.99 1.13 -0.95
CA ILE A 130 15.87 2.00 -0.58
C ILE A 130 15.48 1.67 0.86
N PRO A 131 15.66 2.60 1.83
CA PRO A 131 15.24 2.37 3.20
C PRO A 131 13.72 2.22 3.31
N VAL A 132 13.28 1.28 4.16
CA VAL A 132 11.87 1.05 4.47
C VAL A 132 11.51 1.88 5.71
N CYS A 133 10.77 2.97 5.52
CA CYS A 133 10.48 3.95 6.58
C CYS A 133 9.22 3.66 7.39
N MET A 134 8.41 2.68 6.97
CA MET A 134 7.20 2.26 7.67
C MET A 134 6.80 0.85 7.21
N HIS A 135 6.71 -0.12 8.12
CA HIS A 135 6.17 -1.46 7.82
C HIS A 135 5.62 -2.19 9.06
N ASN A 136 4.61 -3.04 8.85
CA ASN A 136 4.03 -3.94 9.86
C ASN A 136 4.36 -5.42 9.62
N VAL A 137 5.37 -5.70 8.79
CA VAL A 137 5.92 -7.06 8.60
C VAL A 137 6.65 -7.49 9.87
N GLU A 138 6.48 -8.75 10.27
CA GLU A 138 7.15 -9.37 11.41
C GLU A 138 8.67 -9.41 11.21
N GLU A 139 9.43 -9.24 12.29
CA GLU A 139 10.87 -9.02 12.18
C GLU A 139 11.65 -10.26 11.72
N ASP A 140 11.17 -11.45 12.06
CA ASP A 140 11.75 -12.75 11.70
C ASP A 140 11.56 -13.11 10.21
N GLN A 141 10.59 -12.47 9.55
CA GLN A 141 10.33 -12.60 8.11
C GLN A 141 11.20 -11.66 7.27
N MET A 142 11.86 -10.67 7.88
CA MET A 142 12.67 -9.71 7.15
C MET A 142 13.98 -10.35 6.66
N PHE A 143 14.14 -10.40 5.34
CA PHE A 143 15.34 -10.89 4.69
C PHE A 143 16.06 -9.77 3.94
N ARG A 144 17.33 -9.56 4.27
CA ARG A 144 18.22 -8.55 3.66
C ARG A 144 19.62 -9.14 3.50
N PRO A 145 20.52 -8.54 2.69
CA PRO A 145 21.91 -8.99 2.62
C PRO A 145 22.56 -9.03 4.01
N ALA A 146 23.31 -10.10 4.31
CA ALA A 146 23.88 -10.33 5.65
C ALA A 146 24.72 -9.15 6.17
N ALA A 147 25.27 -8.33 5.28
CA ALA A 147 26.00 -7.11 5.63
C ALA A 147 25.16 -6.10 6.43
N TRP A 148 23.83 -6.05 6.28
CA TRP A 148 22.95 -5.18 7.07
C TRP A 148 23.09 -5.43 8.58
N ASN A 149 23.33 -6.68 8.99
CA ASN A 149 23.50 -7.04 10.40
C ASN A 149 24.74 -6.36 11.04
N ALA A 150 25.77 -6.04 10.25
CA ALA A 150 26.95 -5.32 10.72
C ALA A 150 26.69 -3.82 10.96
N PHE A 151 25.59 -3.27 10.43
CA PHE A 151 25.17 -1.90 10.68
C PHE A 151 24.35 -1.73 11.96
N GLY A 152 24.05 -2.81 12.69
CA GLY A 152 23.42 -2.77 14.02
C GLY A 152 22.26 -3.75 14.18
N MET A 153 21.86 -3.97 15.44
CA MET A 153 20.78 -4.90 15.80
C MET A 153 19.38 -4.32 15.58
N ASP A 154 19.23 -2.99 15.75
CA ASP A 154 18.01 -2.28 15.37
C ASP A 154 17.82 -2.37 13.85
N LYS A 155 16.71 -3.00 13.43
CA LYS A 155 16.39 -3.31 12.04
C LYS A 155 16.07 -2.09 11.21
N GLU A 156 15.52 -1.03 11.80
CA GLU A 156 15.27 0.22 11.11
C GLU A 156 16.57 1.01 10.98
N GLY A 157 17.27 1.22 12.10
CA GLY A 157 18.54 1.96 12.10
C GLY A 157 19.61 1.33 11.20
N SER A 158 19.70 -0.01 11.18
CA SER A 158 20.64 -0.71 10.29
C SER A 158 20.30 -0.52 8.81
N ASP A 159 19.01 -0.44 8.46
CA ASP A 159 18.56 -0.24 7.09
C ASP A 159 18.98 1.12 6.53
N TYR A 160 18.71 2.19 7.29
CA TYR A 160 19.12 3.54 6.92
C TYR A 160 20.64 3.67 6.78
N ARG A 161 21.41 3.13 7.74
CA ARG A 161 22.88 3.19 7.68
C ARG A 161 23.43 2.41 6.49
N ALA A 162 22.92 1.20 6.24
CA ALA A 162 23.36 0.38 5.11
C ALA A 162 22.99 1.02 3.76
N CYS A 163 21.76 1.50 3.60
CA CYS A 163 21.32 2.16 2.38
C CYS A 163 22.13 3.43 2.09
N ALA A 164 22.39 4.25 3.12
CA ALA A 164 23.24 5.44 2.99
C ALA A 164 24.70 5.08 2.63
N THR A 165 25.23 4.00 3.21
CA THR A 165 26.62 3.58 2.98
C THR A 165 26.83 3.02 1.57
N TYR A 166 25.92 2.19 1.08
CA TYR A 166 26.05 1.55 -0.22
C TYR A 166 25.54 2.41 -1.38
N GLY A 167 24.56 3.29 -1.15
CA GLY A 167 24.00 4.16 -2.16
C GLY A 167 23.25 3.43 -3.29
N PRO A 168 22.77 4.16 -4.31
CA PRO A 168 22.01 3.58 -5.43
C PRO A 168 22.88 2.62 -6.26
N ILE A 169 22.25 1.59 -6.84
CA ILE A 169 22.94 0.55 -7.62
C ILE A 169 23.63 1.13 -8.87
N TYR A 170 22.95 2.04 -9.56
CA TYR A 170 23.39 2.61 -10.83
C TYR A 170 23.57 4.12 -10.69
N LYS A 171 24.46 4.69 -11.51
CA LYS A 171 24.76 6.12 -11.57
C LYS A 171 24.82 6.58 -13.02
#